data_AF-A0A2P8HCS1-F1
#
_entry.id   AF-A0A2P8HCS1-F1
#
_cell.length_a   1.000
_cell.length_b   1.000
_cell.length_c   1.000
_cell.angle_alpha   90.00
_cell.angle_beta   90.00
_cell.angle_gamma   90.00
#
_symmetry.space_group_name_H-M   'P 1'
#
loop_
_entity.id
_entity.type
_entity.pdbx_description
1 polymer ?
#
loop_
_entity_poly.entity_id
_entity_poly.type
_entity_poly.pdbx_seq_one_letter_code
_entity_poly.pdbx_strand_id
1 'polypeptide(L)'
;MEEIYKETHFGYELLRSSLLPDLFGNDEGELLYWGGRRLARQYPLHTLEELTTFFNEAGWGTLHCTKERKRDLIFQLELEPDEKTPKFDRSLEAGFLAEQIEQMKSAPAEALLTPKRRVIELHISWEA
;
A
#
# COMPACT_ATOMS: atom_id res chain seq x y z
N MET A 1 6.68 -32.80 -5.99
CA MET A 1 5.96 -31.75 -6.72
C MET A 1 5.32 -30.89 -5.68
N GLU A 2 5.79 -29.66 -5.48
CA GLU A 2 5.01 -28.66 -4.75
C GLU A 2 3.79 -28.36 -5.60
N GLU A 3 2.60 -28.62 -5.06
CA GLU A 3 1.37 -28.05 -5.61
C GLU A 3 1.54 -26.54 -5.58
N ILE A 4 1.69 -25.94 -6.76
CA ILE A 4 1.71 -24.50 -6.90
C ILE A 4 0.28 -24.06 -6.60
N TYR A 5 0.05 -23.58 -5.38
CA TYR A 5 -1.23 -22.99 -4.98
C TYR A 5 -1.52 -21.83 -5.93
N LYS A 6 -2.46 -22.04 -6.86
CA LYS A 6 -2.89 -21.01 -7.79
C LYS A 6 -3.84 -20.07 -7.05
N GLU A 7 -3.28 -19.05 -6.43
CA GLU A 7 -4.05 -17.94 -5.89
C GLU A 7 -4.88 -17.33 -7.02
N THR A 8 -6.18 -17.19 -6.78
CA THR A 8 -7.10 -16.60 -7.76
C THR A 8 -7.32 -15.14 -7.41
N HIS A 9 -7.37 -14.28 -8.43
CA HIS A 9 -7.76 -12.88 -8.26
C HIS A 9 -9.08 -12.75 -7.48
N PHE A 10 -10.03 -13.66 -7.74
CA PHE A 10 -11.30 -13.72 -7.01
C PHE A 10 -11.13 -13.98 -5.51
N GLY A 11 -10.23 -14.88 -5.10
CA GLY A 11 -9.97 -15.13 -3.68
C GLY A 11 -9.39 -13.91 -2.97
N TYR A 12 -8.51 -13.18 -3.64
CA TYR A 12 -7.96 -11.92 -3.13
C TYR A 12 -9.05 -10.84 -3.00
N GLU A 13 -9.90 -10.66 -4.02
CA GLU A 13 -11.03 -9.73 -3.96
C GLU A 13 -12.02 -10.13 -2.85
N LEU A 14 -12.35 -11.41 -2.69
CA LEU A 14 -13.27 -11.88 -1.65
C LEU A 14 -12.81 -11.46 -0.24
N LEU A 15 -11.51 -11.54 0.03
CA LEU A 15 -10.96 -11.08 1.30
C LEU A 15 -10.95 -9.55 1.36
N ARG A 16 -10.33 -8.89 0.37
CA ARG A 16 -10.07 -7.44 0.38
C ARG A 16 -11.33 -6.57 0.30
N SER A 17 -12.25 -6.89 -0.61
CA SER A 17 -13.40 -6.04 -0.91
C SER A 17 -14.70 -6.50 -0.26
N SER A 18 -14.74 -7.73 0.29
CA SER A 18 -15.96 -8.26 0.94
C SER A 18 -15.74 -8.53 2.43
N LEU A 19 -14.74 -9.34 2.79
CA LEU A 19 -14.57 -9.76 4.19
C LEU A 19 -14.03 -8.65 5.10
N LEU A 20 -12.96 -7.96 4.70
CA LEU A 20 -12.35 -6.93 5.56
C LEU A 20 -13.31 -5.77 5.89
N PRO A 21 -14.08 -5.22 4.93
CA PRO A 21 -15.09 -4.23 5.23
C PRO A 21 -16.17 -4.73 6.19
N ASP A 22 -16.62 -5.98 6.04
CA ASP A 22 -17.64 -6.59 6.91
C ASP A 22 -17.14 -6.81 8.36
N LEU A 23 -15.88 -7.21 8.51
CA LEU A 23 -15.27 -7.45 9.82
C LEU A 23 -14.95 -6.17 10.59
N PHE A 24 -14.49 -5.13 9.90
CA PHE A 24 -13.96 -3.91 10.54
C PHE A 24 -14.94 -2.74 10.53
N GLY A 25 -15.90 -2.73 9.61
CA GLY A 25 -16.92 -1.69 9.52
C GLY A 25 -16.30 -0.30 9.42
N ASN A 26 -16.67 0.59 10.34
CA ASN A 26 -16.25 2.00 10.31
C ASN A 26 -14.76 2.22 10.58
N ASP A 27 -14.10 1.25 11.23
CA ASP A 27 -12.69 1.37 11.64
C ASP A 27 -11.74 0.72 10.61
N GLU A 28 -12.26 0.25 9.47
CA GLU A 28 -11.50 -0.46 8.43
C GLU A 28 -10.23 0.31 8.05
N GLY A 29 -10.35 1.57 7.66
CA GLY A 29 -9.19 2.37 7.21
C GLY A 29 -8.11 2.51 8.28
N GLU A 30 -8.49 2.78 9.54
CA GLU A 30 -7.53 2.91 10.64
C GLU A 30 -6.85 1.57 10.95
N LEU A 31 -7.63 0.49 11.06
CA LEU A 31 -7.11 -0.85 11.35
C LEU A 31 -6.19 -1.35 10.23
N LEU A 32 -6.55 -1.12 8.98
CA LEU A 32 -5.73 -1.46 7.82
C LEU A 32 -4.44 -0.63 7.79
N TYR A 33 -4.49 0.67 8.08
CA TYR A 33 -3.29 1.50 8.17
C TYR A 33 -2.29 0.96 9.19
N TRP A 34 -2.74 0.66 10.40
CA TRP A 34 -1.90 0.04 11.43
C TRP A 34 -1.44 -1.36 11.04
N GLY A 35 -2.28 -2.14 10.38
CA GLY A 35 -1.93 -3.44 9.82
C GLY A 35 -0.78 -3.35 8.81
N GLY A 36 -0.87 -2.39 7.88
CA GLY A 36 0.17 -2.08 6.90
C GLY A 36 1.50 -1.71 7.55
N ARG A 37 1.47 -0.82 8.56
CA ARG A 37 2.67 -0.48 9.35
C ARG A 37 3.27 -1.71 10.03
N ARG A 38 2.43 -2.56 10.62
CA ARG A 38 2.91 -3.78 11.27
C ARG A 38 3.57 -4.73 10.27
N LEU A 39 3.00 -4.89 9.07
CA LEU A 39 3.58 -5.68 8.00
C LEU A 39 4.93 -5.12 7.55
N ALA A 40 5.06 -3.81 7.37
CA ALA A 40 6.33 -3.20 6.99
C ALA A 40 7.46 -3.48 8.00
N ARG A 41 7.16 -3.52 9.31
CA ARG A 41 8.13 -3.92 10.35
C ARG A 41 8.53 -5.40 10.26
N GLN A 42 7.67 -6.25 9.73
CA GLN A 42 7.95 -7.69 9.53
C GLN A 42 8.72 -7.95 8.23
N TYR A 43 8.52 -7.13 7.22
CA TYR A 43 9.13 -7.22 5.89
C TYR A 43 9.90 -5.94 5.57
N PRO A 44 11.00 -5.63 6.30
CA PRO A 44 11.75 -4.40 6.09
C PRO A 44 12.39 -4.38 4.70
N LEU A 45 12.29 -3.24 4.03
CA LEU A 45 12.90 -2.98 2.72
C LEU A 45 13.90 -1.83 2.85
N HIS A 46 14.88 -1.80 1.96
CA HIS A 46 16.01 -0.88 2.03
C HIS A 46 16.07 0.11 0.87
N THR A 47 15.34 -0.16 -0.21
CA THR A 47 15.34 0.70 -1.41
C THR A 47 13.92 0.95 -1.95
N LEU A 48 13.77 2.02 -2.73
CA LEU A 48 12.50 2.31 -3.42
C LEU A 48 12.18 1.28 -4.51
N GLU A 49 13.19 0.64 -5.09
CA GLU A 49 13.03 -0.43 -6.08
C GLU A 49 12.46 -1.71 -5.46
N GLU A 50 12.95 -2.07 -4.27
CA GLU A 50 12.39 -3.17 -3.48
C GLU A 50 10.92 -2.90 -3.11
N LEU A 51 10.57 -1.65 -2.79
CA LEU A 51 9.17 -1.24 -2.56
C LEU A 51 8.29 -1.51 -3.77
N THR A 52 8.71 -1.07 -4.97
CA THR A 52 7.95 -1.32 -6.20
C THR A 52 7.84 -2.82 -6.49
N THR A 53 8.91 -3.59 -6.28
CA THR A 53 8.89 -5.05 -6.46
C THR A 53 7.91 -5.71 -5.49
N PHE A 54 7.97 -5.37 -4.21
CA PHE A 54 7.08 -5.90 -3.18
C PHE A 54 5.61 -5.62 -3.49
N PHE A 55 5.27 -4.40 -3.92
CA PHE A 55 3.90 -4.03 -4.28
C PHE A 55 3.34 -4.87 -5.43
N ASN A 56 4.17 -5.20 -6.43
CA ASN A 56 3.79 -6.07 -7.52
C ASN A 56 3.61 -7.53 -7.05
N GLU A 57 4.57 -8.05 -6.27
CA GLU A 57 4.50 -9.42 -5.74
C GLU A 57 3.32 -9.64 -4.78
N ALA A 58 3.00 -8.63 -3.96
CA ALA A 58 1.88 -8.68 -3.04
C ALA A 58 0.51 -8.49 -3.72
N GLY A 59 0.48 -8.24 -5.04
CA GLY A 59 -0.75 -7.99 -5.79
C GLY A 59 -1.44 -6.67 -5.40
N TRP A 60 -0.67 -5.68 -4.93
CA TRP A 60 -1.22 -4.38 -4.52
C TRP A 60 -1.32 -3.39 -5.68
N GLY A 61 -0.54 -3.61 -6.74
CA GLY A 61 -0.53 -2.84 -7.98
C GLY A 61 0.86 -2.28 -8.29
N THR A 62 1.00 -1.61 -9.44
CA THR A 62 2.27 -1.00 -9.84
C THR A 62 2.48 0.31 -9.08
N LEU A 63 3.59 0.42 -8.35
CA LEU A 63 3.95 1.61 -7.59
C LEU A 63 5.07 2.40 -8.29
N HIS A 64 4.83 3.69 -8.54
CA HIS A 64 5.80 4.59 -9.16
C HIS A 64 6.15 5.76 -8.23
N CYS A 65 7.43 5.94 -7.93
CA CYS A 65 7.92 7.18 -7.31
C CYS A 65 7.94 8.30 -8.37
N THR A 66 7.10 9.32 -8.20
CA THR A 66 6.97 10.41 -9.18
C THR A 66 7.70 11.68 -8.77
N LYS A 67 7.88 11.89 -7.46
CA LYS A 67 8.62 13.03 -6.93
C LYS A 67 9.37 12.60 -5.69
N GLU A 68 10.64 13.00 -5.65
CA GLU A 68 11.48 12.91 -4.46
C GLU A 68 11.91 14.30 -4.04
N ARG A 69 11.55 14.67 -2.81
CA ARG A 69 11.97 15.94 -2.21
C ARG A 69 12.67 15.69 -0.89
N LYS A 70 13.18 16.77 -0.32
CA LYS A 70 13.98 16.73 0.91
C LYS A 70 13.26 16.08 2.10
N ARG A 71 11.93 16.26 2.20
CA ARG A 71 11.10 15.80 3.33
C ARG A 71 9.81 15.12 2.90
N ASP A 72 9.66 14.87 1.61
CA ASP A 72 8.50 14.14 1.10
C ASP A 72 8.84 13.27 -0.11
N LEU A 73 8.02 12.24 -0.30
CA LEU A 73 7.96 11.40 -1.49
C LEU A 73 6.51 11.41 -1.97
N ILE A 74 6.32 11.41 -3.29
CA ILE A 74 4.99 11.23 -3.89
C ILE A 74 5.04 10.02 -4.80
N PHE A 75 4.24 9.01 -4.45
CA PHE A 75 4.04 7.83 -5.25
C PHE A 75 2.70 7.86 -5.96
N GLN A 76 2.64 7.19 -7.11
CA GLN A 76 1.40 6.84 -7.79
C GLN A 76 1.27 5.32 -7.80
N LEU A 77 0.16 4.83 -7.26
CA LEU A 77 -0.24 3.44 -7.34
C LEU A 77 -1.26 3.30 -8.48
N GLU A 78 -0.94 2.50 -9.48
CA GLU A 78 -1.84 2.24 -10.60
C GLU A 78 -3.03 1.39 -10.15
N LEU A 79 -4.23 1.76 -10.63
CA LEU A 79 -5.41 0.92 -10.53
C LEU A 79 -5.49 0.00 -11.74
N GLU A 80 -6.29 -1.06 -11.63
CA GLU A 80 -6.54 -1.93 -12.79
C GLU A 80 -7.11 -1.12 -13.98
N PRO A 81 -6.83 -1.51 -15.24
CA PRO A 81 -7.17 -0.69 -16.42
C PRO A 81 -8.67 -0.30 -16.53
N ASP A 82 -9.56 -1.14 -16.01
CA ASP A 82 -11.00 -0.95 -15.97
C ASP A 82 -11.50 -0.22 -14.70
N GLU A 83 -10.62 -0.01 -13.74
CA GLU A 83 -10.91 0.60 -12.44
C GLU A 83 -10.68 2.12 -12.47
N LYS A 84 -11.79 2.89 -12.34
CA LYS A 84 -11.72 4.37 -12.32
C LYS A 84 -11.43 4.93 -10.94
N THR A 85 -11.83 4.20 -9.91
CA THR A 85 -11.74 4.52 -8.47
C THR A 85 -11.43 3.24 -7.71
N PRO A 86 -10.74 3.32 -6.56
CA PRO A 86 -10.39 2.14 -5.78
C PRO A 86 -11.62 1.28 -5.43
N LYS A 87 -11.56 -0.03 -5.69
CA LYS A 87 -12.59 -1.04 -5.39
C LYS A 87 -12.70 -1.36 -3.89
N PHE A 88 -11.64 -1.11 -3.14
CA PHE A 88 -11.53 -1.40 -1.70
C PHE A 88 -10.59 -0.39 -1.04
N ASP A 89 -10.56 -0.38 0.29
CA ASP A 89 -9.72 0.52 1.08
C ASP A 89 -8.22 0.23 0.88
N ARG A 90 -7.43 1.29 0.74
CA ARG A 90 -5.99 1.25 0.40
C ARG A 90 -5.11 1.79 1.52
N SER A 91 -5.65 1.89 2.73
CA SER A 91 -4.96 2.37 3.91
C SER A 91 -3.87 1.39 4.35
N LEU A 92 -4.02 0.10 4.06
CA LEU A 92 -2.96 -0.91 4.27
C LEU A 92 -1.69 -0.54 3.49
N GLU A 93 -1.83 -0.25 2.20
CA GLU A 93 -0.72 0.16 1.33
C GLU A 93 -0.09 1.48 1.81
N ALA A 94 -0.92 2.44 2.24
CA ALA A 94 -0.44 3.71 2.78
C ALA A 94 0.37 3.53 4.08
N GLY A 95 -0.16 2.75 5.02
CA GLY A 95 0.52 2.45 6.29
C GLY A 95 1.81 1.67 6.09
N PHE A 96 1.82 0.71 5.15
CA PHE A 96 3.04 -0.01 4.79
C PHE A 96 4.10 0.95 4.27
N LEU A 97 3.77 1.84 3.33
CA LEU A 97 4.72 2.83 2.80
C LEU A 97 5.21 3.80 3.86
N ALA A 98 4.32 4.34 4.70
CA ALA A 98 4.71 5.25 5.78
C ALA A 98 5.79 4.63 6.66
N GLU A 99 5.59 3.39 7.10
CA GLU A 99 6.54 2.69 7.97
C GLU A 99 7.85 2.33 7.27
N GLN A 100 7.81 1.91 6.00
CA GLN A 100 9.03 1.63 5.23
C GLN A 100 9.90 2.89 5.11
N ILE A 101 9.28 4.03 4.79
CA ILE A 101 9.99 5.30 4.72
C ILE A 101 10.45 5.77 6.09
N GLU A 102 9.66 5.58 7.15
CA GLU A 102 10.07 5.86 8.54
C GLU A 102 11.37 5.13 8.89
N GLN A 103 11.47 3.84 8.56
CA GLN A 103 12.68 3.04 8.79
C GLN A 103 13.86 3.49 7.91
N MET A 104 13.63 3.69 6.61
CA MET A 104 14.68 4.12 5.66
C MET A 104 15.24 5.52 5.99
N LYS A 105 14.41 6.43 6.51
CA LYS A 105 14.80 7.80 6.88
C LYS A 105 15.18 7.94 8.35
N SER A 106 14.87 6.93 9.17
CA SER A 106 15.03 6.97 10.63
C SER A 106 14.35 8.19 11.25
N ALA A 107 13.17 8.54 10.76
CA ALA A 107 12.40 9.73 11.12
C ALA A 107 10.90 9.41 11.03
N PRO A 108 10.05 9.84 11.99
CA PRO A 108 8.61 9.59 11.94
C PRO A 108 8.01 10.03 10.61
N ALA A 109 7.24 9.14 9.98
CA ALA A 109 6.66 9.39 8.66
C ALA A 109 5.16 9.07 8.65
N GLU A 110 4.42 9.82 7.83
CA GLU A 110 2.99 9.63 7.61
C GLU A 110 2.69 9.58 6.11
N ALA A 111 1.67 8.81 5.75
CA ALA A 111 1.18 8.72 4.38
C ALA A 111 -0.24 9.27 4.26
N LEU A 112 -0.44 10.21 3.32
CA LEU A 112 -1.74 10.70 2.93
C LEU A 112 -2.15 10.08 1.58
N LEU A 113 -3.32 9.44 1.58
CA LEU A 113 -3.90 8.81 0.40
C LEU A 113 -4.88 9.75 -0.30
N THR A 114 -4.66 10.03 -1.59
CA THR A 114 -5.56 10.85 -2.41
C THR A 114 -5.96 10.09 -3.68
N PRO A 115 -7.21 9.64 -3.81
CA PRO A 115 -7.69 9.03 -5.04
C PRO A 115 -7.66 10.04 -6.20
N LYS A 116 -7.12 9.62 -7.35
CA LYS A 116 -7.19 10.35 -8.62
C LYS A 116 -7.84 9.44 -9.68
N ARG A 117 -8.03 9.96 -10.89
CA ARG A 117 -8.58 9.16 -11.98
C ARG A 117 -7.55 8.09 -12.38
N ARG A 118 -7.91 6.80 -12.24
CA ARG A 118 -7.10 5.60 -12.59
C ARG A 118 -5.83 5.38 -11.77
N VAL A 119 -5.51 6.24 -10.81
CA VAL A 119 -4.35 6.09 -9.93
C VAL A 119 -4.69 6.59 -8.53
N ILE A 120 -3.96 6.11 -7.55
CA ILE A 120 -3.96 6.65 -6.19
C ILE A 120 -2.65 7.37 -5.97
N GLU A 121 -2.72 8.63 -5.53
CA GLU A 121 -1.54 9.37 -5.11
C GLU A 121 -1.31 9.13 -3.61
N LEU A 122 -0.10 8.71 -3.28
CA LEU A 122 0.36 8.46 -1.91
C LEU A 122 1.46 9.47 -1.61
N HIS A 123 1.16 10.44 -0.77
CA HIS A 123 2.11 11.46 -0.33
C HIS A 123 2.66 11.06 1.04
N ILE A 124 3.95 10.74 1.09
CA ILE A 124 4.64 10.39 2.33
C ILE A 124 5.47 11.58 2.76
N SER A 125 5.30 12.04 3.99
CA SER A 125 6.11 13.10 4.59
C SER A 125 6.74 12.63 5.88
N TRP A 126 7.96 13.08 6.17
CA TRP A 126 8.65 12.77 7.43
C TRP A 126 9.22 14.02 8.08
N GLU A 127 9.22 14.03 9.41
CA GLU A 127 9.81 15.09 10.21
C GLU A 127 11.20 14.67 10.70
N ALA A 128 12.22 15.30 10.12
CA ALA A 128 13.63 15.16 10.52
C ALA A 128 14.10 16.37 11.32
#